data_AF-A0A7S3RT71-F1
#
_entry.id   AF-A0A7S3RT71-F1
#
_cell.length_a   1.000
_cell.length_b   1.000
_cell.length_c   1.000
_cell.angle_alpha   90.00
_cell.angle_beta   90.00
_cell.angle_gamma   90.00
#
_symmetry.space_group_name_H-M   'P 1'
#
loop_
_entity.id
_entity.type
_entity.pdbx_description
1 polymer ?
#
loop_
_entity_poly.entity_id
_entity_poly.type
_entity_poly.pdbx_seq_one_letter_code
_entity_poly.pdbx_strand_id
1 'polypeptide(L)'
;EEEEEEEEEEGEGEGEGGIVEQLQGMISGLISEIERQVAREPRPKRGSAGNSSEAPVHFRIYTSKPPFPGGLPPPIGLPFMPGGPSGGDDEDGEVPTLERRLRAAGLPAEAEEVVTRELRRLRRMSPMHSEYSTLVDYLEWMAELPWAPPESPQPPVPLSQARAQLEEDHYAMDKVKQRILEFLAVCHLR
;
A
#
# COMPACT_ATOMS: atom_id res chain seq x y z
N GLU A 1 6.84 -24.77 -68.89
CA GLU A 1 5.79 -23.79 -69.21
C GLU A 1 4.90 -23.81 -67.99
N GLU A 2 4.95 -22.89 -67.04
CA GLU A 2 5.31 -21.46 -66.98
C GLU A 2 6.02 -21.28 -65.60
N GLU A 3 7.22 -20.69 -65.47
CA GLU A 3 7.54 -19.26 -65.49
C GLU A 3 6.47 -18.38 -64.85
N GLU A 4 6.70 -17.96 -63.60
CA GLU A 4 6.41 -16.59 -63.18
C GLU A 4 7.36 -16.20 -62.04
N GLU A 5 8.07 -15.11 -62.29
CA GLU A 5 9.10 -14.47 -61.49
C GLU A 5 8.46 -13.70 -60.32
N GLU A 6 9.01 -13.83 -59.12
CA GLU A 6 8.88 -12.83 -58.07
C GLU A 6 10.31 -12.43 -57.65
N GLU A 7 10.86 -11.45 -58.37
CA GLU A 7 11.95 -10.61 -57.88
C GLU A 7 11.33 -9.58 -56.92
N GLU A 8 11.52 -9.73 -55.61
CA GLU A 8 11.33 -8.66 -54.65
C GLU A 8 12.69 -8.23 -54.06
N GLU A 9 12.91 -6.92 -54.12
CA GLU A 9 14.11 -6.18 -53.72
C GLU A 9 14.54 -6.46 -52.27
N GLU A 10 15.71 -7.06 -52.06
CA GLU A 10 16.43 -6.94 -50.78
C GLU A 10 17.27 -5.66 -50.79
N GLY A 11 16.60 -4.54 -50.53
CA GLY A 11 17.21 -3.24 -50.27
C GLY A 11 17.49 -3.02 -48.79
N GLU A 12 18.78 -2.88 -48.46
CA GLU A 12 19.35 -2.01 -47.42
C GLU A 12 18.94 -2.26 -45.95
N GLY A 13 19.82 -2.90 -45.19
CA GLY A 13 19.71 -3.02 -43.73
C GLY A 13 21.04 -3.02 -42.96
N GLU A 14 22.10 -2.39 -43.47
CA GLU A 14 23.42 -2.40 -42.79
C GLU A 14 23.69 -1.17 -41.88
N GLY A 15 22.76 -0.21 -41.79
CA GLY A 15 22.99 1.06 -41.07
C GLY A 15 22.55 1.09 -39.60
N GLU A 16 21.57 0.28 -39.18
CA GLU A 16 20.98 0.37 -37.84
C GLU A 16 21.79 -0.37 -36.76
N GLY A 17 22.50 -1.44 -37.14
CA GLY A 17 23.30 -2.25 -36.20
C GLY A 17 24.41 -1.45 -35.51
N GLY A 18 25.10 -0.57 -36.25
CA GLY A 18 26.20 0.23 -35.69
C GLY A 18 25.75 1.26 -34.66
N ILE A 19 24.55 1.83 -34.81
CA ILE A 19 23.99 2.79 -33.85
C ILE A 19 23.57 2.07 -32.57
N VAL A 20 22.99 0.88 -32.70
CA VAL A 20 22.59 0.05 -31.54
C VAL A 20 23.82 -0.39 -30.75
N GLU A 21 24.89 -0.86 -31.41
CA GLU A 21 26.14 -1.23 -30.73
C GLU A 21 26.79 -0.04 -30.03
N GLN A 22 26.76 1.14 -30.67
CA GLN A 22 27.29 2.36 -30.07
C GLN A 22 26.50 2.80 -28.84
N LEU A 23 25.16 2.77 -28.90
CA LEU A 23 24.29 3.08 -27.77
C LEU A 23 24.46 2.06 -26.64
N GLN A 24 24.56 0.78 -26.97
CA GLN A 24 24.76 -0.30 -26.00
C GLN A 24 26.11 -0.18 -25.29
N GLY A 25 27.17 0.24 -26.01
CA GLY A 25 28.47 0.58 -25.44
C GLY A 25 28.41 1.78 -24.48
N MET A 26 27.69 2.84 -24.83
CA MET A 26 27.52 4.02 -23.97
C MET A 26 26.75 3.69 -22.69
N ILE A 27 25.68 2.89 -22.80
CA ILE A 27 24.87 2.45 -21.65
C ILE A 27 25.71 1.58 -20.71
N SER A 28 26.46 0.62 -21.25
CA SER A 28 27.31 -0.28 -20.45
C SER A 28 28.44 0.50 -19.74
N GLY A 29 28.99 1.51 -20.40
CA GLY A 29 29.96 2.44 -19.80
C GLY A 29 29.36 3.28 -18.67
N LEU A 30 28.15 3.81 -18.85
CA LEU A 30 27.42 4.56 -17.81
C LEU A 30 27.07 3.68 -16.60
N ILE A 31 26.61 2.44 -16.82
CA ILE A 31 26.31 1.49 -15.75
C ILE A 31 27.58 1.18 -14.95
N SER A 32 28.69 0.89 -15.62
CA SER A 32 29.97 0.62 -14.96
C SER A 32 30.47 1.80 -14.13
N GLU A 33 30.20 3.03 -14.57
CA GLU A 33 30.58 4.24 -13.85
C GLU A 33 29.68 4.51 -12.63
N ILE A 34 28.38 4.25 -12.77
CA ILE A 34 27.43 4.30 -11.64
C ILE A 34 27.81 3.25 -10.59
N GLU A 35 28.12 2.02 -10.99
CA GLU A 35 28.55 0.96 -10.07
C GLU A 35 29.85 1.34 -9.34
N ARG A 36 30.80 2.01 -10.02
CA ARG A 36 32.01 2.55 -9.38
C ARG A 36 31.70 3.65 -8.37
N GLN A 37 30.71 4.49 -8.62
CA GLN A 37 30.30 5.54 -7.68
C GLN A 37 29.58 4.94 -6.46
N VAL A 38 28.69 3.97 -6.67
CA VAL A 38 28.00 3.25 -5.59
C VAL A 38 28.98 2.44 -4.73
N ALA A 39 30.03 1.86 -5.32
CA ALA A 39 31.05 1.11 -4.58
C ALA A 39 31.98 1.99 -3.72
N ARG A 40 31.99 3.31 -3.93
CA ARG A 40 32.78 4.26 -3.12
C ARG A 40 32.06 4.74 -1.86
N GLU A 41 30.77 4.42 -1.71
CA GLU A 41 30.02 4.75 -0.50
C GLU A 41 30.27 3.69 0.58
N PRO A 42 30.74 4.08 1.79
CA PRO A 42 30.84 3.13 2.89
C PRO A 42 29.43 2.68 3.27
N ARG A 43 29.14 1.38 3.10
CA ARG A 43 27.86 0.79 3.53
C ARG A 43 27.60 1.17 5.00
N PRO A 44 26.37 1.57 5.36
CA PRO A 44 26.03 1.79 6.76
C PRO A 44 26.30 0.49 7.52
N LYS A 45 27.14 0.57 8.57
CA LYS A 45 27.41 -0.58 9.43
C LYS A 45 26.07 -1.06 9.94
N ARG A 46 25.71 -2.30 9.61
CA ARG A 46 24.55 -3.00 10.15
C ARG A 46 24.68 -2.96 11.67
N GLY A 47 24.01 -2.00 12.31
CA GLY A 47 24.04 -1.81 13.74
C GLY A 47 23.56 -3.10 14.41
N SER A 48 24.36 -3.56 15.36
CA SER A 48 24.05 -4.64 16.28
C SER A 48 22.61 -4.51 16.80
N ALA A 49 21.93 -5.63 16.98
CA ALA A 49 20.58 -5.73 17.52
C ALA A 49 20.47 -4.95 18.85
N GLY A 50 20.06 -3.68 18.75
CA GLY A 50 19.74 -2.78 19.83
C GLY A 50 18.31 -2.32 19.64
N ASN A 51 17.49 -2.52 20.67
CA ASN A 51 16.22 -1.85 20.96
C ASN A 51 15.45 -1.18 19.80
N SER A 52 14.30 -1.75 19.45
CA SER A 52 13.33 -1.31 18.42
C SER A 52 12.73 0.10 18.58
N SER A 53 13.28 0.96 19.45
CA SER A 53 12.83 2.34 19.67
C SER A 53 13.54 3.39 18.81
N GLU A 54 14.64 3.04 18.14
CA GLU A 54 15.48 3.99 17.38
C GLU A 54 15.34 3.92 15.85
N ALA A 55 14.39 3.16 15.31
CA ALA A 55 14.18 3.12 13.86
C ALA A 55 13.40 4.35 13.34
N PRO A 56 13.73 4.91 12.16
CA PRO A 56 12.95 5.98 11.51
C PRO A 56 11.47 5.60 11.39
N VAL A 57 10.54 6.54 11.58
CA VAL A 57 9.08 6.25 11.60
C VAL A 57 8.58 5.48 10.37
N HIS A 58 9.15 5.73 9.18
CA HIS A 58 8.82 4.99 7.95
C HIS A 58 9.15 3.49 8.06
N PHE A 59 10.16 3.11 8.87
CA PHE A 59 10.57 1.73 9.11
C PHE A 59 9.78 1.07 10.26
N ARG A 60 9.18 1.85 11.16
CA ARG A 60 8.42 1.35 12.31
C ARG A 60 7.06 0.75 11.91
N ILE A 61 6.47 1.25 10.83
CA ILE A 61 5.22 0.71 10.25
C ILE A 61 5.42 -0.73 9.72
N TYR A 62 6.64 -1.07 9.28
CA TYR A 62 7.00 -2.39 8.75
C TYR A 62 7.54 -3.38 9.78
N THR A 63 7.85 -2.93 11.00
CA THR A 63 8.42 -3.79 12.06
C THR A 63 7.45 -4.05 13.21
N SER A 64 6.21 -3.52 13.14
CA SER A 64 5.16 -4.02 14.03
C SER A 64 5.01 -5.51 13.78
N LYS A 65 5.14 -6.29 14.86
CA LYS A 65 5.04 -7.75 14.86
C LYS A 65 3.85 -8.14 13.97
N PRO A 66 4.04 -8.89 12.86
CA PRO A 66 2.91 -9.26 12.02
C PRO A 66 1.87 -9.98 12.89
N PRO A 67 0.57 -9.83 12.62
CA PRO A 67 -0.50 -10.41 13.45
C PRO A 67 -0.50 -11.94 13.49
N PHE A 68 0.49 -12.60 12.87
CA PHE A 68 0.66 -14.04 12.81
C PHE A 68 1.75 -14.50 13.80
N PRO A 69 1.42 -15.31 14.81
CA PRO A 69 2.43 -15.96 15.65
C PRO A 69 3.28 -16.89 14.77
N GLY A 70 4.51 -16.51 14.46
CA GLY A 70 5.45 -17.36 13.71
C GLY A 70 6.10 -16.76 12.46
N GLY A 71 5.80 -15.52 12.09
CA GLY A 71 6.62 -14.76 11.11
C GLY A 71 6.63 -15.26 9.66
N LEU A 72 5.76 -16.20 9.30
CA LEU A 72 5.49 -16.60 7.92
C LEU A 72 4.06 -16.19 7.57
N PRO A 73 3.83 -15.45 6.47
CA PRO A 73 2.49 -15.29 5.94
C PRO A 73 1.96 -16.69 5.55
N PRO A 74 0.66 -16.99 5.75
CA PRO A 74 0.11 -18.23 5.23
C PRO A 74 0.35 -18.25 3.71
N PRO A 75 0.83 -19.37 3.14
CA PRO A 75 1.01 -19.48 1.70
C PRO A 75 -0.35 -19.25 1.04
N ILE A 76 -0.40 -18.27 0.15
CA ILE A 76 -1.56 -18.01 -0.70
C ILE A 76 -1.79 -19.29 -1.51
N GLY A 77 -2.85 -20.05 -1.17
CA GLY A 77 -3.25 -21.25 -1.90
C GLY A 77 -3.35 -22.56 -1.11
N LEU A 78 -3.17 -22.59 0.22
CA LEU A 78 -3.55 -23.77 1.01
C LEU A 78 -5.03 -23.70 1.44
N PRO A 79 -5.85 -24.74 1.16
CA PRO A 79 -7.20 -24.82 1.71
C PRO A 79 -7.10 -24.94 3.24
N PHE A 80 -7.83 -24.07 3.93
CA PHE A 80 -7.97 -24.02 5.38
C PHE A 80 -8.33 -25.41 5.95
N MET A 81 -7.48 -25.98 6.82
CA MET A 81 -7.75 -27.27 7.48
C MET A 81 -9.04 -27.18 8.32
N PRO A 82 -9.99 -28.12 8.19
CA PRO A 82 -11.20 -28.13 9.00
C PRO A 82 -10.92 -28.83 10.33
N GLY A 83 -11.03 -28.11 11.45
CA GLY A 83 -11.03 -28.76 12.77
C GLY A 83 -10.59 -27.88 13.95
N GLY A 84 -11.51 -27.06 14.47
CA GLY A 84 -11.42 -26.40 15.78
C GLY A 84 -12.76 -25.70 16.09
N PRO A 85 -13.42 -25.95 17.24
CA PRO A 85 -14.87 -25.82 17.35
C PRO A 85 -15.32 -24.42 17.75
N SER A 86 -16.10 -23.77 16.89
CA SER A 86 -17.06 -22.72 17.25
C SER A 86 -18.00 -22.61 16.07
N GLY A 87 -19.12 -23.34 16.09
CA GLY A 87 -20.35 -22.78 16.65
C GLY A 87 -21.10 -22.18 15.46
N GLY A 88 -21.97 -22.99 14.86
CA GLY A 88 -22.59 -22.69 13.56
C GLY A 88 -23.37 -21.39 13.57
N ASP A 89 -23.09 -20.53 12.59
CA ASP A 89 -23.90 -19.39 12.16
C ASP A 89 -23.89 -19.31 10.61
N ASP A 90 -23.80 -20.46 9.91
CA ASP A 90 -23.96 -20.53 8.44
C ASP A 90 -25.44 -20.67 8.01
N GLU A 91 -26.38 -20.35 8.90
CA GLU A 91 -27.82 -20.26 8.59
C GLU A 91 -28.33 -18.81 8.46
N ASP A 92 -27.51 -17.83 8.83
CA ASP A 92 -27.84 -16.42 8.68
C ASP A 92 -27.18 -15.87 7.42
N GLY A 93 -28.00 -15.45 6.44
CA GLY A 93 -27.49 -14.91 5.17
C GLY A 93 -26.48 -13.75 5.34
N GLU A 94 -25.86 -13.38 4.21
CA GLU A 94 -24.87 -12.29 4.11
C GLU A 94 -25.34 -10.97 4.78
N VAL A 95 -26.63 -10.67 4.67
CA VAL A 95 -27.27 -9.45 5.20
C VAL A 95 -27.27 -9.36 6.73
N PRO A 96 -27.70 -10.39 7.51
CA PRO A 96 -27.55 -10.43 8.97
C PRO A 96 -26.12 -10.21 9.47
N THR A 97 -25.12 -10.80 8.79
CA THR A 97 -23.71 -10.66 9.17
C THR A 97 -23.22 -9.22 9.00
N LEU A 98 -23.60 -8.57 7.90
CA LEU A 98 -23.32 -7.17 7.63
C LEU A 98 -23.96 -6.24 8.69
N GLU A 99 -25.21 -6.50 9.09
CA GLU A 99 -25.89 -5.72 10.14
C GLU A 99 -25.21 -5.84 11.51
N ARG A 100 -24.67 -7.02 11.85
CA ARG A 100 -23.87 -7.20 13.07
C ARG A 100 -22.59 -6.38 13.03
N ARG A 101 -21.88 -6.37 11.90
CA ARG A 101 -20.64 -5.58 11.71
C ARG A 101 -20.92 -4.08 11.81
N LEU A 102 -21.99 -3.60 11.18
CA LEU A 102 -22.38 -2.19 11.25
C LEU A 102 -22.74 -1.73 12.66
N ARG A 103 -23.41 -2.58 13.45
CA ARG A 103 -23.66 -2.30 14.88
C ARG A 103 -22.39 -2.27 15.72
N ALA A 104 -21.41 -3.09 15.39
CA ALA A 104 -20.11 -3.13 16.08
C ALA A 104 -19.19 -1.94 15.72
N ALA A 105 -19.39 -1.31 14.55
CA ALA A 105 -18.52 -0.26 14.04
C ALA A 105 -18.60 1.08 14.80
N GLY A 106 -19.61 1.27 15.66
CA GLY A 106 -19.72 2.48 16.50
C GLY A 106 -20.01 3.74 15.67
N LEU A 107 -20.98 3.66 14.76
CA LEU A 107 -21.36 4.74 13.84
C LEU A 107 -21.85 5.98 14.59
N PRO A 108 -21.51 7.21 14.14
CA PRO A 108 -22.16 8.43 14.62
C PRO A 108 -23.62 8.48 14.16
N ALA A 109 -24.47 9.21 14.89
CA ALA A 109 -25.93 9.23 14.67
C ALA A 109 -26.34 9.54 13.22
N GLU A 110 -25.64 10.46 12.56
CA GLU A 110 -25.89 10.82 11.16
C GLU A 110 -25.59 9.66 10.20
N ALA A 111 -24.49 8.93 10.44
CA ALA A 111 -24.10 7.79 9.62
C ALA A 111 -25.02 6.58 9.88
N GLU A 112 -25.44 6.37 11.13
CA GLU A 112 -26.36 5.30 11.50
C GLU A 112 -27.73 5.44 10.81
N GLU A 113 -28.26 6.67 10.70
CA GLU A 113 -29.52 6.93 9.99
C GLU A 113 -29.41 6.53 8.51
N VAL A 114 -28.33 6.93 7.84
CA VAL A 114 -28.07 6.60 6.42
C VAL A 114 -27.91 5.10 6.23
N VAL A 115 -27.09 4.45 7.06
CA VAL A 115 -26.87 3.00 7.03
C VAL A 115 -28.18 2.24 7.24
N THR A 116 -29.00 2.66 8.20
CA THR A 116 -30.30 2.02 8.48
C THR A 116 -31.26 2.15 7.30
N ARG A 117 -31.26 3.30 6.61
CA ARG A 117 -32.06 3.53 5.41
C ARG A 117 -31.62 2.62 4.28
N GLU A 118 -30.32 2.54 4.00
CA GLU A 118 -29.79 1.69 2.93
C GLU A 118 -29.92 0.19 3.25
N LEU A 119 -29.77 -0.23 4.51
CA LEU A 119 -30.05 -1.61 4.93
C LEU A 119 -31.50 -2.02 4.68
N ARG A 120 -32.46 -1.13 4.93
CA ARG A 120 -33.88 -1.38 4.62
C ARG A 120 -34.12 -1.51 3.11
N ARG A 121 -33.38 -0.74 2.31
CA ARG A 121 -33.43 -0.83 0.84
C ARG A 121 -32.85 -2.17 0.37
N LEU A 122 -31.68 -2.57 0.89
CA LEU A 122 -31.02 -3.82 0.56
C LEU A 122 -31.91 -5.04 0.85
N ARG A 123 -32.59 -5.08 2.00
CA ARG A 123 -33.51 -6.17 2.38
C ARG A 123 -34.71 -6.35 1.42
N ARG A 124 -35.11 -5.29 0.71
CA ARG A 124 -36.23 -5.32 -0.25
C ARG A 124 -35.77 -5.58 -1.68
N MET A 125 -34.47 -5.42 -1.93
CA MET A 125 -33.88 -5.57 -3.25
C MET A 125 -33.56 -7.04 -3.51
N SER A 126 -33.89 -7.53 -4.71
CA SER A 126 -33.48 -8.86 -5.14
C SER A 126 -31.98 -8.86 -5.46
N PRO A 127 -31.23 -9.93 -5.14
CA PRO A 127 -29.81 -10.04 -5.46
C PRO A 127 -29.51 -10.01 -6.97
N MET A 128 -30.52 -10.18 -7.83
CA MET A 128 -30.39 -10.05 -9.28
C MET A 128 -30.39 -8.59 -9.77
N HIS A 129 -30.63 -7.61 -8.89
CA HIS A 129 -30.63 -6.20 -9.25
C HIS A 129 -29.20 -5.68 -9.42
N SER A 130 -28.97 -4.90 -10.48
CA SER A 130 -27.65 -4.31 -10.78
C SER A 130 -27.07 -3.40 -9.69
N GLU A 131 -27.90 -2.92 -8.74
CA GLU A 131 -27.48 -2.02 -7.66
C GLU A 131 -27.20 -2.78 -6.36
N TYR A 132 -27.51 -4.08 -6.30
CA TYR A 132 -27.37 -4.88 -5.09
C TYR A 132 -25.90 -4.95 -4.66
N SER A 133 -25.00 -5.31 -5.58
CA SER A 133 -23.56 -5.40 -5.31
C SER A 133 -23.02 -4.07 -4.79
N THR A 134 -23.34 -2.96 -5.47
CA THR A 134 -22.86 -1.63 -5.07
C THR A 134 -23.35 -1.20 -3.69
N LEU A 135 -24.57 -1.58 -3.30
CA LEU A 135 -25.10 -1.30 -1.97
C LEU A 135 -24.43 -2.16 -0.88
N VAL A 136 -24.14 -3.43 -1.18
CA VAL A 136 -23.37 -4.29 -0.27
C VAL A 136 -21.98 -3.71 -0.07
N ASP A 137 -21.25 -3.40 -1.15
CA ASP A 137 -19.91 -2.82 -1.10
C ASP A 137 -19.87 -1.52 -0.29
N TYR A 138 -20.87 -0.63 -0.51
CA TYR A 138 -21.00 0.61 0.26
C TYR A 138 -21.17 0.34 1.76
N LEU A 139 -22.05 -0.58 2.14
CA LEU A 139 -22.30 -0.92 3.53
C LEU A 139 -21.12 -1.66 4.17
N GLU A 140 -20.37 -2.44 3.40
CA GLU A 140 -19.12 -3.05 3.85
C GLU A 140 -18.06 -2.01 4.18
N TRP A 141 -17.86 -1.01 3.32
CA TRP A 141 -16.95 0.10 3.61
C TRP A 141 -17.38 0.87 4.86
N MET A 142 -18.68 1.14 5.02
CA MET A 142 -19.21 1.77 6.23
C MET A 142 -18.91 0.95 7.49
N ALA A 143 -18.82 -0.38 7.39
CA ALA A 143 -18.47 -1.25 8.52
C ALA A 143 -16.96 -1.37 8.78
N GLU A 144 -16.11 -1.11 7.78
CA GLU A 144 -14.65 -1.23 7.88
C GLU A 144 -13.96 0.04 8.39
N LEU A 145 -14.59 1.20 8.20
CA LEU A 145 -14.01 2.48 8.63
C LEU A 145 -13.89 2.58 10.16
N PRO A 146 -12.76 3.09 10.69
CA PRO A 146 -12.59 3.30 12.12
C PRO A 146 -13.32 4.59 12.57
N TRP A 147 -14.63 4.48 12.83
CA TRP A 147 -15.46 5.59 13.31
C TRP A 147 -15.08 6.05 14.73
N ALA A 148 -14.57 5.12 15.54
CA ALA A 148 -14.06 5.43 16.86
C ALA A 148 -12.75 6.23 16.75
N PRO A 149 -12.53 7.21 17.64
CA PRO A 149 -11.23 7.87 17.73
C PRO A 149 -10.15 6.83 18.03
N PRO A 150 -8.90 7.05 17.56
CA PRO A 150 -7.81 6.11 17.83
C PRO A 150 -7.67 5.89 19.33
N GLU A 151 -7.63 4.63 19.74
CA GLU A 151 -7.54 4.19 21.15
C GLU A 151 -6.31 4.78 21.85
N SER A 152 -5.25 5.06 21.08
CA SER A 152 -4.07 5.77 21.53
C SER A 152 -3.84 7.01 20.66
N PRO A 153 -4.16 8.21 21.14
CA PRO A 153 -3.74 9.43 20.46
C PRO A 153 -2.22 9.44 20.45
N GLN A 154 -1.61 9.34 19.27
CA GLN A 154 -0.17 9.45 19.17
C GLN A 154 0.25 10.84 19.68
N PRO A 155 1.21 10.92 20.61
CA PRO A 155 1.65 12.20 21.12
C PRO A 155 2.22 13.03 19.96
N PRO A 156 2.02 14.35 19.99
CA PRO A 156 2.58 15.23 18.96
C PRO A 156 4.11 15.06 18.90
N VAL A 157 4.63 14.84 17.69
CA VAL A 157 6.06 14.63 17.47
C VAL A 157 6.80 15.94 17.70
N PRO A 158 7.73 16.04 18.66
CA PRO A 158 8.42 17.28 18.94
C PRO A 158 9.20 17.78 17.70
N LEU A 159 9.15 19.09 17.45
CA LEU A 159 9.77 19.72 16.27
C LEU A 159 11.27 19.43 16.14
N SER A 160 11.97 19.25 17.26
CA SER A 160 13.39 18.87 17.29
C SER A 160 13.61 17.47 16.69
N GLN A 161 12.75 16.51 17.02
CA GLN A 161 12.79 15.17 16.47
C GLN A 161 12.41 15.17 15.00
N ALA A 162 11.36 15.90 14.63
CA ALA A 162 10.95 16.04 13.23
C ALA A 162 12.08 16.64 12.36
N ARG A 163 12.81 17.63 12.87
CA ARG A 163 13.96 18.22 12.18
C ARG A 163 15.10 17.23 12.01
N ALA A 164 15.48 16.52 13.07
CA ALA A 164 16.56 15.54 13.02
C ALA A 164 16.25 14.43 12.01
N GLN A 165 15.02 13.93 12.03
CA GLN A 165 14.55 12.93 11.10
C GLN A 165 14.50 13.42 9.65
N LEU A 166 14.01 14.64 9.41
CA LEU A 166 14.01 15.21 8.06
C LEU A 166 15.42 15.37 7.49
N GLU A 167 16.40 15.66 8.35
CA GLU A 167 17.81 15.79 7.94
C GLU A 167 18.47 14.44 7.67
N GLU A 168 18.11 13.40 8.43
CA GLU A 168 18.60 12.04 8.26
C GLU A 168 18.03 11.34 7.02
N ASP A 169 16.70 11.43 6.83
CA ASP A 169 16.00 10.71 5.78
C ASP A 169 16.14 11.39 4.40
N HIS A 170 16.48 12.69 4.36
CA HIS A 170 16.52 13.47 3.11
C HIS A 170 17.78 14.33 3.03
N TYR A 171 18.62 14.05 2.02
CA TYR A 171 19.78 14.90 1.71
C TYR A 171 19.35 16.07 0.80
N ALA A 172 19.76 17.30 1.13
CA ALA A 172 19.33 18.56 0.52
C ALA A 172 17.83 18.90 0.75
N MET A 173 17.29 19.92 0.05
CA MET A 173 15.89 20.41 0.17
C MET A 173 15.58 21.31 1.38
N ASP A 174 16.49 22.20 1.78
CA ASP A 174 16.31 23.10 2.94
C ASP A 174 15.01 23.89 2.91
N LYS A 175 14.62 24.40 1.73
CA LYS A 175 13.37 25.17 1.55
C LYS A 175 12.11 24.34 1.82
N VAL A 176 12.13 23.05 1.48
CA VAL A 176 10.97 22.16 1.68
C VAL A 176 10.92 21.70 3.14
N LYS A 177 12.08 21.31 3.70
CA LYS A 177 12.20 20.95 5.12
C LYS A 177 11.74 22.10 6.03
N GLN A 178 12.14 23.33 5.73
CA GLN A 178 11.71 24.51 6.48
C GLN A 178 10.18 24.68 6.44
N ARG A 179 9.56 24.51 5.28
CA ARG A 179 8.11 24.66 5.12
C ARG A 179 7.30 23.57 5.82
N ILE A 180 7.82 22.34 5.85
CA ILE A 180 7.25 21.24 6.64
C ILE A 180 7.34 21.56 8.13
N LEU A 181 8.49 22.05 8.60
CA LEU A 181 8.67 22.44 10.01
C LEU A 181 7.77 23.61 10.41
N GLU A 182 7.60 24.61 9.54
CA GLU A 182 6.66 25.72 9.72
C GLU A 182 5.22 25.21 9.85
N PHE A 183 4.80 24.29 8.96
CA PHE A 183 3.48 23.66 9.02
C PHE A 183 3.28 22.87 10.32
N LEU A 184 4.26 22.03 10.70
CA LEU A 184 4.21 21.27 11.95
C LEU A 184 4.13 22.20 13.15
N ALA A 185 4.84 23.34 13.15
CA ALA A 185 4.79 24.32 14.22
C ALA A 185 3.39 24.94 14.38
N VAL A 186 2.70 25.24 13.28
CA VAL A 186 1.31 25.73 13.31
C VAL A 186 0.36 24.66 13.84
N CYS A 187 0.50 23.41 13.42
CA CYS A 187 -0.32 22.30 13.91
C CYS A 187 -0.13 22.03 15.41
N HIS A 188 1.05 22.28 15.97
CA HIS A 188 1.33 22.10 17.40
C HIS A 188 0.75 23.21 18.31
N LEU A 189 0.36 24.36 17.75
CA LEU A 189 -0.20 25.48 18.53
C LEU A 189 -1.71 25.35 18.78
N ARG A 190 -2.37 24.39 18.14
CA ARG A 190 -3.83 24.22 18.14
C ARG A 190 -4.26 23.04 19.00
#